data_AF-A0A3S5YAD5-F1
#
_entry.id   AF-A0A3S5YAD5-F1
#
_cell.length_a   1.000
_cell.length_b   1.000
_cell.length_c   1.000
_cell.angle_alpha   90.00
_cell.angle_beta   90.00
_cell.angle_gamma   90.00
#
_symmetry.space_group_name_H-M   'P 1'
#
loop_
_entity.id
_entity.type
_entity.pdbx_description
1 polymer ?
#
loop_
_entity_poly.entity_id
_entity_poly.type
_entity_poly.pdbx_seq_one_letter_code
_entity_poly.pdbx_strand_id
1 'polypeptide(L)'
;MTSDSEPDPSTRRRRAIADSLRQYLSDATSMPPAPTPEPDDSIGWFAPAPGGHKLYGREPWTRMRDVEVGVAGHAVAVSFTWLPDDHPTRSYVVVLHLPDWDEITGSDSLVTTLDLLLDRPDWQTRLHPVGGDVFVVLPHF
;
A
#
# COMPACT_ATOMS: atom_id res chain seq x y z
N MET A 1 -40.44 2.96 6.16
CA MET A 1 -39.69 2.00 7.01
C MET A 1 -38.56 1.44 6.17
N THR A 2 -37.40 2.08 6.18
CA THR A 2 -36.18 1.50 5.62
C THR A 2 -35.72 0.44 6.61
N SER A 3 -35.85 -0.83 6.22
CA SER A 3 -35.28 -1.93 6.98
C SER A 3 -33.76 -1.79 6.83
N ASP A 4 -33.12 -1.21 7.85
CA ASP A 4 -31.66 -1.31 8.02
C ASP A 4 -31.35 -2.77 8.33
N SER A 5 -31.31 -3.59 7.28
CA SER A 5 -30.84 -4.96 7.39
C SER A 5 -29.36 -4.89 7.76
N GLU A 6 -29.05 -5.33 8.96
CA GLU A 6 -27.70 -5.41 9.48
C GLU A 6 -26.80 -6.12 8.45
N PRO A 7 -25.63 -5.55 8.09
CA PRO A 7 -24.80 -6.11 7.05
C PRO A 7 -24.38 -7.55 7.39
N ASP A 8 -24.42 -8.42 6.38
CA ASP A 8 -23.98 -9.81 6.46
C ASP A 8 -22.60 -9.91 7.15
N PRO A 9 -22.37 -10.88 8.05
CA PRO A 9 -21.10 -11.04 8.77
C PRO A 9 -19.84 -10.99 7.89
N SER A 10 -19.88 -11.53 6.67
CA SER A 10 -18.75 -11.47 5.73
C SER A 10 -18.48 -10.04 5.24
N THR A 11 -19.55 -9.26 5.07
CA THR A 11 -19.47 -7.85 4.66
C THR A 11 -18.91 -7.00 5.79
N ARG A 12 -19.32 -7.28 7.04
CA ARG A 12 -18.74 -6.61 8.23
C ARG A 12 -17.26 -6.91 8.39
N ARG A 13 -16.86 -8.18 8.27
CA ARG A 13 -15.45 -8.59 8.35
C ARG A 13 -14.59 -7.89 7.29
N ARG A 14 -15.04 -7.89 6.03
CA ARG A 14 -14.32 -7.21 4.93
C ARG A 14 -14.16 -5.72 5.17
N ARG A 15 -15.19 -5.05 5.71
CA ARG A 15 -15.10 -3.64 6.10
C ARG A 15 -14.11 -3.43 7.23
N ALA A 16 -14.14 -4.27 8.27
CA ALA A 16 -13.19 -4.19 9.37
C ALA A 16 -11.73 -4.34 8.91
N ILE A 17 -11.43 -5.29 8.02
CA ILE A 17 -10.09 -5.44 7.41
C ILE A 17 -9.69 -4.16 6.66
N ALA A 18 -10.58 -3.61 5.83
CA ALA A 18 -10.30 -2.40 5.05
C ALA A 18 -10.14 -1.15 5.93
N ASP A 19 -10.93 -1.02 6.99
CA ASP A 19 -10.84 0.08 7.95
C ASP A 19 -9.52 -0.01 8.75
N SER A 20 -9.10 -1.22 9.14
CA SER A 20 -7.81 -1.47 9.77
C SER A 20 -6.64 -1.11 8.84
N LEU A 21 -6.69 -1.52 7.57
CA LEU A 21 -5.69 -1.14 6.57
C LEU A 21 -5.65 0.38 6.37
N ARG A 22 -6.82 1.03 6.27
CA ARG A 22 -6.92 2.49 6.15
C ARG A 22 -6.26 3.21 7.30
N GLN A 23 -6.54 2.77 8.53
CA GLN A 23 -5.96 3.35 9.74
C GLN A 23 -4.44 3.20 9.72
N TYR A 24 -3.93 2.00 9.42
CA TYR A 24 -2.49 1.76 9.31
C TYR A 24 -1.82 2.69 8.29
N LEU A 25 -2.37 2.79 7.07
CA LEU A 25 -1.78 3.61 6.02
C LEU A 25 -1.85 5.11 6.37
N SER A 26 -2.95 5.57 6.94
CA SER A 26 -3.10 6.96 7.43
C SER A 26 -2.02 7.28 8.46
N ASP A 27 -1.82 6.40 9.45
CA ASP A 27 -0.80 6.59 10.48
C ASP A 27 0.61 6.58 9.88
N ALA A 28 0.89 5.65 8.97
CA ALA A 28 2.19 5.53 8.32
C ALA A 28 2.52 6.73 7.41
N THR A 29 1.55 7.26 6.66
CA THR A 29 1.74 8.43 5.79
C THR A 29 1.96 9.74 6.57
N SER A 30 1.51 9.78 7.83
CA SER A 30 1.70 10.92 8.73
C SER A 30 3.11 11.00 9.34
N MET A 31 3.87 9.91 9.27
CA MET A 31 5.23 9.87 9.78
C MET A 31 6.18 10.63 8.85
N PRO A 32 7.19 11.33 9.41
CA PRO A 32 8.24 11.91 8.57
C PRO A 32 8.92 10.80 7.76
N PRO A 33 9.31 11.08 6.50
CA PRO A 33 10.06 10.11 5.73
C PRO A 33 11.33 9.75 6.50
N ALA A 34 11.68 8.47 6.53
CA ALA A 34 12.95 8.04 7.08
C ALA A 34 14.07 8.82 6.37
N PRO A 35 15.12 9.26 7.10
CA PRO A 35 16.26 9.89 6.46
C PRO A 35 16.78 8.93 5.39
N THR A 36 17.06 9.44 4.19
CA THR A 36 17.68 8.62 3.15
C THR A 36 18.95 8.04 3.73
N PRO A 37 19.15 6.71 3.74
CA PRO A 37 20.36 6.14 4.27
C PRO A 37 21.54 6.76 3.51
N GLU A 38 22.42 7.43 4.25
CA GLU A 38 23.69 7.90 3.70
C GLU A 38 24.42 6.68 3.13
N PRO A 39 25.15 6.83 2.00
CA PRO A 39 26.01 5.76 1.52
C PRO A 39 26.97 5.38 2.65
N ASP A 40 26.77 4.19 3.22
CA ASP A 40 27.65 3.66 4.26
C ASP A 40 28.90 3.09 3.59
N ASP A 41 29.98 3.87 3.62
CA ASP A 41 31.31 3.46 3.14
C ASP A 41 32.03 2.51 4.12
N SER A 42 31.33 2.01 5.16
CA SER A 42 31.92 1.10 6.13
C SER A 42 32.33 -0.24 5.50
N ILE A 43 33.55 -0.68 5.80
CA ILE A 43 34.06 -2.01 5.45
C ILE A 43 34.10 -2.83 6.74
N GLY A 44 33.22 -3.82 6.89
CA GLY A 44 33.15 -4.66 8.08
C GLY A 44 31.94 -5.59 8.10
N TRP A 45 31.80 -6.43 9.13
CA TRP A 45 30.69 -7.37 9.30
C TRP A 45 29.29 -6.72 9.35
N PHE A 46 29.24 -5.39 9.55
CA PHE A 46 28.03 -4.58 9.56
C PHE A 46 27.79 -3.81 8.25
N ALA A 47 28.69 -3.92 7.27
CA ALA A 47 28.53 -3.30 5.97
C ALA A 47 27.38 -3.98 5.19
N PRO A 48 26.54 -3.22 4.47
CA PRO A 48 25.59 -3.82 3.54
C PRO A 48 26.35 -4.65 2.49
N ALA A 49 25.81 -5.82 2.15
CA ALA A 49 26.46 -6.73 1.20
C ALA A 49 26.74 -6.00 -0.14
N PRO A 50 27.83 -6.32 -0.86
CA PRO A 50 28.04 -5.78 -2.20
C PRO A 50 26.88 -6.18 -3.13
N GLY A 51 26.15 -5.20 -3.67
CA GLY A 51 24.90 -5.43 -4.42
C GLY A 51 23.65 -5.58 -3.54
N GLY A 52 23.78 -5.44 -2.23
CA GLY A 52 22.69 -5.32 -1.28
C GLY A 52 21.99 -3.98 -1.48
N HIS A 53 20.91 -4.00 -2.25
CA HIS A 53 20.01 -2.87 -2.34
C HIS A 53 19.54 -2.51 -0.93
N LYS A 54 19.53 -1.19 -0.66
CA LYS A 54 19.09 -0.51 0.57
C LYS A 54 18.01 -1.32 1.30
N LEU A 55 18.17 -1.48 2.61
CA LEU A 55 17.24 -2.12 3.55
C LEU A 55 15.79 -2.05 3.03
N TYR A 56 15.34 -3.15 2.43
CA TYR A 56 13.94 -3.35 2.08
C TYR A 56 13.12 -3.38 3.37
N GLY A 57 12.02 -2.64 3.40
CA GLY A 57 11.10 -2.59 4.53
C GLY A 57 10.68 -1.17 4.92
N ARG A 58 9.36 -0.98 4.98
CA ARG A 58 8.62 0.13 5.61
C ARG A 58 8.62 1.50 4.93
N GLU A 59 9.41 1.73 3.88
CA GLU A 59 9.53 3.06 3.28
C GLU A 59 8.42 3.49 2.27
N PRO A 60 7.62 2.62 1.62
CA PRO A 60 6.71 3.10 0.58
C PRO A 60 5.61 4.02 1.14
N TRP A 61 5.14 3.78 2.36
CA TRP A 61 4.03 4.51 2.98
C TRP A 61 4.33 5.99 3.22
N THR A 62 5.56 6.29 3.66
CA THR A 62 5.96 7.69 3.93
C THR A 62 5.96 8.57 2.69
N ARG A 63 5.93 7.94 1.51
CA ARG A 63 5.87 8.58 0.19
C ARG A 63 4.45 8.64 -0.37
N MET A 64 3.48 7.97 0.23
CA MET A 64 2.07 8.06 -0.14
C MET A 64 1.41 9.30 0.45
N ARG A 65 0.49 9.91 -0.28
CA ARG A 65 -0.41 10.97 0.22
C ARG A 65 -1.83 10.69 -0.27
N ASP A 66 -2.79 11.40 0.30
CA ASP A 66 -4.21 11.33 -0.08
C ASP A 66 -4.75 9.90 -0.13
N VAL A 67 -4.39 9.08 0.87
CA VAL A 67 -4.72 7.66 0.88
C VAL A 67 -6.21 7.45 1.15
N GLU A 68 -6.87 6.70 0.26
CA GLU A 68 -8.21 6.18 0.48
C GLU A 68 -8.23 4.66 0.29
N VAL A 69 -9.09 4.00 1.07
CA VAL A 69 -9.27 2.55 1.03
C VAL A 69 -10.77 2.27 0.91
N GLY A 70 -11.15 1.47 -0.10
CA GLY A 70 -12.53 1.14 -0.38
C GLY A 70 -12.73 -0.36 -0.63
N VAL A 71 -13.84 -0.91 -0.16
CA VAL A 71 -14.22 -2.31 -0.42
C VAL A 71 -15.08 -2.41 -1.68
N ALA A 72 -14.69 -3.28 -2.60
CA ALA A 72 -15.43 -3.60 -3.81
C ALA A 72 -15.62 -5.12 -3.92
N GLY A 73 -16.72 -5.64 -3.36
CA GLY A 73 -17.00 -7.08 -3.35
C GLY A 73 -15.93 -7.86 -2.57
N HIS A 74 -15.14 -8.68 -3.27
CA HIS A 74 -14.04 -9.47 -2.70
C HIS A 74 -12.66 -8.81 -2.87
N ALA A 75 -12.64 -7.54 -3.22
CA ALA A 75 -11.42 -6.77 -3.36
C ALA A 75 -11.43 -5.53 -2.47
N VAL A 76 -10.24 -5.07 -2.11
CA VAL A 76 -9.99 -3.75 -1.56
C VAL A 76 -9.23 -2.94 -2.61
N ALA A 77 -9.66 -1.71 -2.84
CA ALA A 77 -8.96 -0.73 -3.65
C ALA A 77 -8.27 0.25 -2.70
N VAL A 78 -6.98 0.47 -2.91
CA VAL A 78 -6.17 1.48 -2.20
C VAL A 78 -5.79 2.54 -3.22
N SER A 79 -6.28 3.76 -3.06
CA SER A 79 -5.87 4.90 -3.89
C SER A 79 -4.93 5.82 -3.14
N PHE A 80 -3.93 6.37 -3.82
CA PHE A 80 -2.96 7.30 -3.24
C PHE A 80 -2.26 8.14 -4.31
N THR A 81 -1.68 9.26 -3.90
CA THR A 81 -0.68 10.01 -4.68
C THR A 81 0.73 9.64 -4.19
N TRP A 82 1.75 9.76 -5.05
CA TRP A 82 3.12 9.32 -4.75
C TRP A 82 4.11 10.49 -4.82
N LEU A 83 4.79 10.78 -3.71
CA LEU A 83 5.68 11.96 -3.61
C LEU A 83 6.90 11.95 -4.54
N PRO A 84 7.53 10.81 -4.87
CA PRO A 84 8.57 10.77 -5.89
C PRO A 84 8.11 11.12 -7.30
N ASP A 85 6.81 11.23 -7.57
CA ASP A 85 6.36 11.70 -8.88
C ASP A 85 6.47 13.22 -8.98
N ASP A 86 7.14 13.66 -10.04
CA ASP A 86 7.21 15.07 -10.46
C ASP A 86 5.85 15.64 -10.90
N HIS A 87 4.80 14.80 -10.94
CA HIS A 87 3.46 15.16 -11.37
C HIS A 87 2.47 15.05 -10.19
N PRO A 88 2.17 16.17 -9.51
CA PRO A 88 1.37 16.18 -8.28
C PRO A 88 -0.09 15.75 -8.46
N THR A 89 -0.56 15.61 -9.70
CA THR A 89 -1.94 15.18 -10.03
C THR A 89 -2.07 13.69 -10.28
N ARG A 90 -0.97 12.92 -10.33
CA ARG A 90 -1.03 11.48 -10.56
C ARG A 90 -1.58 10.74 -9.35
N SER A 91 -2.63 9.96 -9.58
CA SER A 91 -3.21 9.06 -8.59
C SER A 91 -3.05 7.61 -9.01
N TYR A 92 -2.65 6.78 -8.05
CA TYR A 92 -2.46 5.36 -8.22
C TYR A 92 -3.57 4.61 -7.50
N VAL A 93 -4.05 3.53 -8.10
CA VAL A 93 -5.03 2.63 -7.51
C VAL A 93 -4.47 1.22 -7.56
N VAL A 94 -4.30 0.61 -6.39
CA VAL A 94 -3.93 -0.81 -6.26
C VAL A 94 -5.18 -1.58 -5.86
N VAL A 95 -5.49 -2.65 -6.60
CA VAL A 95 -6.61 -3.54 -6.27
C VAL A 95 -6.05 -4.85 -5.72
N LEU A 96 -6.43 -5.19 -4.50
CA LEU A 96 -5.96 -6.38 -3.78
C LEU A 96 -7.15 -7.30 -3.47
N HIS A 97 -6.91 -8.60 -3.50
CA HIS A 97 -7.89 -9.57 -3.05
C HIS A 97 -8.05 -9.50 -1.52
N LEU A 98 -9.28 -9.38 -1.03
CA LEU A 98 -9.57 -9.41 0.42
C LEU A 98 -9.52 -10.85 0.93
N PRO A 99 -8.61 -11.18 1.87
CA PRO A 99 -8.58 -12.51 2.45
C PRO A 99 -9.81 -12.75 3.35
N ASP A 100 -10.24 -14.00 3.45
CA ASP A 100 -11.29 -14.41 4.41
C ASP A 100 -10.67 -14.79 5.75
N TRP A 101 -9.97 -13.83 6.37
CA TRP A 101 -9.29 -13.97 7.67
C TRP A 101 -9.89 -13.04 8.71
N ASP A 102 -9.44 -13.14 9.96
CA ASP A 102 -9.76 -12.13 10.96
C ASP A 102 -9.20 -10.75 10.57
N GLU A 103 -9.68 -9.71 11.25
CA GLU A 103 -9.34 -8.31 10.96
C GLU A 103 -7.83 -8.05 10.94
N ILE A 104 -7.12 -8.54 11.95
CA ILE A 104 -5.70 -8.24 12.15
C ILE A 104 -4.89 -8.97 11.08
N THR A 105 -5.05 -10.29 11.00
CA THR A 105 -4.31 -11.11 10.03
C THR A 105 -4.61 -10.70 8.59
N GLY A 106 -5.87 -10.35 8.30
CA GLY A 106 -6.29 -9.88 6.99
C GLY A 106 -5.64 -8.54 6.60
N SER A 107 -5.60 -7.58 7.54
CA SER A 107 -4.95 -6.29 7.34
C SER A 107 -3.44 -6.44 7.13
N ASP A 108 -2.76 -7.22 7.98
CA ASP A 108 -1.32 -7.48 7.89
C ASP A 108 -0.94 -8.12 6.54
N SER A 109 -1.79 -9.01 6.02
CA SER A 109 -1.60 -9.63 4.71
C SER A 109 -1.65 -8.62 3.57
N LEU A 110 -2.61 -7.68 3.62
CA LEU A 110 -2.76 -6.63 2.63
C LEU A 110 -1.60 -5.63 2.69
N VAL A 111 -1.18 -5.25 3.89
CA VAL A 111 0.02 -4.41 4.10
C VAL A 111 1.24 -5.08 3.47
N THR A 112 1.49 -6.35 3.80
CA THR A 112 2.62 -7.11 3.25
C THR A 112 2.58 -7.20 1.73
N THR A 113 1.39 -7.45 1.18
CA THR A 113 1.19 -7.54 -0.27
C THR A 113 1.50 -6.23 -0.97
N LEU A 114 1.03 -5.11 -0.40
CA LEU A 114 1.24 -3.79 -0.94
C LEU A 114 2.71 -3.35 -0.81
N ASP A 115 3.39 -3.72 0.29
CA ASP A 115 4.84 -3.52 0.49
C ASP A 115 5.63 -4.22 -0.63
N LEU A 116 5.38 -5.52 -0.82
CA LEU A 116 6.04 -6.34 -1.85
C LEU A 116 5.79 -5.84 -3.28
N LEU A 117 4.65 -5.21 -3.54
CA LEU A 117 4.34 -4.63 -4.84
C LEU A 117 5.17 -3.36 -5.08
N LEU A 118 5.19 -2.45 -4.11
CA LEU A 118 5.75 -1.10 -4.26
C LEU A 118 7.26 -1.04 -4.02
N ASP A 119 7.82 -1.99 -3.28
CA ASP A 119 9.26 -2.14 -3.10
C ASP A 119 9.99 -2.55 -4.39
N ARG A 120 9.25 -3.04 -5.40
CA ARG A 120 9.89 -3.38 -6.67
C ARG A 120 10.27 -2.11 -7.44
N PRO A 121 11.54 -1.96 -7.86
CA PRO A 121 11.99 -0.75 -8.55
C PRO A 121 11.28 -0.49 -9.88
N ASP A 122 10.64 -1.52 -10.44
CA ASP A 122 9.92 -1.48 -11.71
C ASP A 122 8.39 -1.48 -11.56
N TRP A 123 7.83 -1.28 -10.37
CA TRP A 123 6.36 -1.36 -10.17
C TRP A 123 5.59 -0.39 -11.09
N GLN A 124 6.18 0.76 -11.40
CA GLN A 124 5.63 1.77 -12.33
C GLN A 124 5.51 1.27 -13.79
N THR A 125 6.23 0.21 -14.16
CA THR A 125 6.08 -0.42 -15.49
C THR A 125 4.73 -1.15 -15.64
N ARG A 126 3.99 -1.30 -14.54
CA ARG A 126 2.71 -2.02 -14.45
C ARG A 126 1.52 -1.08 -14.32
N LEU A 127 1.72 0.20 -14.64
CA LEU A 127 0.69 1.21 -14.61
C LEU A 127 -0.18 1.11 -15.86
N HIS A 128 -1.48 1.02 -15.64
CA HIS A 128 -2.48 1.06 -16.69
C HIS A 128 -3.32 2.33 -16.53
N PRO A 129 -3.31 3.25 -17.52
CA PRO A 129 -4.12 4.45 -17.44
C PRO A 129 -5.60 4.08 -17.52
N VAL A 130 -6.41 4.64 -16.64
CA VAL A 130 -7.88 4.46 -16.64
C VAL A 130 -8.65 5.72 -17.03
N GLY A 131 -7.94 6.83 -17.26
CA GLY A 131 -8.48 8.12 -17.67
C GLY A 131 -8.03 9.25 -16.75
N GLY A 132 -7.80 10.43 -17.31
CA GLY A 132 -7.15 11.53 -16.60
C GLY A 132 -5.74 11.14 -16.13
N ASP A 133 -5.35 11.60 -14.94
CA ASP A 133 -4.08 11.27 -14.29
C ASP A 133 -4.19 10.08 -13.34
N VAL A 134 -5.16 9.18 -13.56
CA VAL A 134 -5.40 8.00 -12.72
C VAL A 134 -4.84 6.74 -13.37
N PHE A 135 -4.05 5.98 -12.61
CA PHE A 135 -3.41 4.75 -13.04
C PHE A 135 -3.76 3.60 -12.09
N VAL A 136 -4.12 2.46 -12.66
CA VAL A 136 -4.24 1.20 -11.90
C VAL A 136 -2.90 0.47 -11.91
N VAL A 137 -2.45 0.02 -10.75
CA VAL A 137 -1.27 -0.83 -10.60
C VAL A 137 -1.72 -2.27 -10.52
N LEU A 138 -1.25 -3.11 -11.45
CA LEU A 138 -1.57 -4.54 -11.40
C LEU A 138 -0.55 -5.30 -10.54
N PRO A 139 -0.99 -5.99 -9.47
CA PRO A 139 -0.11 -6.87 -8.72
C PRO A 139 0.25 -8.11 -9.54
N HIS A 140 1.51 -8.52 -9.50
CA HIS A 140 1.97 -9.80 -10.03
C HIS A 140 2.15 -10.75 -8.84
N PHE A 141 1.35 -11.80 -8.80
CA PHE A 141 1.54 -12.94 -7.90
C PHE A 141 2.04 -14.14 -8.71
#